data_AF-A0A4V2SWM0-F1
#
_entry.id   AF-A0A4V2SWM0-F1
#
_cell.length_a   1.000
_cell.length_b   1.000
_cell.length_c   1.000
_cell.angle_alpha   90.00
_cell.angle_beta   90.00
_cell.angle_gamma   90.00
#
_symmetry.space_group_name_H-M   'P 1'
#
loop_
_entity.id
_entity.type
_entity.pdbx_description
1 polymer ?
#
loop_
_entity_poly.entity_id
_entity_poly.type
_entity_poly.pdbx_seq_one_letter_code
_entity_poly.pdbx_strand_id
1 'polypeptide(L)'
;MNGRSDKDITIQVCTNLAGEVQMLLRTGLVTAPSIQIKTFPPCCMRAKQKAALCNGQTSDSAYNELEQGRGQEREQQEQATKGLLRIMTATCLGTCDVDFSRDSAMPALCFHYFLNEATVQALLAKGKYLLTPGWLARWEEYLADWGFDQATARGFFQECLTGLVLLDTGVDPDGVRNLQAMAHYLGVPYEVLPVGLDHFAYIVKNRLLEWQLVKDRQEHAAVQASLSQRIANYAMAFDLIIDLTQLMEEKEAIEKIKELFTMLFAPQRLEYRPLREADEQTDEGDSWILKPLASGQGFFFVSFTTTVRWACF
;
A
#
# COMPACT_ATOMS: atom_id res chain seq x y z
N MET A 1 -15.87 -18.91 12.69
CA MET A 1 -14.67 -18.36 12.03
C MET A 1 -14.90 -16.87 11.84
N ASN A 2 -14.15 -16.04 12.57
CA ASN A 2 -14.39 -14.60 12.70
C ASN A 2 -14.11 -13.87 11.39
N GLY A 3 -15.13 -13.21 10.84
CA GLY A 3 -15.03 -12.27 9.74
C GLY A 3 -14.30 -11.01 10.18
N ARG A 4 -12.96 -11.03 10.15
CA ARG A 4 -12.15 -9.82 10.24
C ARG A 4 -12.35 -9.08 8.91
N SER A 5 -13.05 -7.96 8.98
CA SER A 5 -13.21 -7.00 7.90
C SER A 5 -11.85 -6.74 7.23
N ASP A 6 -11.70 -7.12 5.96
CA ASP A 6 -10.53 -6.81 5.12
C ASP A 6 -10.46 -5.29 4.78
N LYS A 7 -11.22 -4.45 5.49
CA LYS A 7 -11.33 -2.99 5.28
C LYS A 7 -10.57 -2.15 6.31
N ASP A 8 -9.95 -2.78 7.30
CA ASP A 8 -9.36 -2.06 8.42
C ASP A 8 -7.88 -1.77 8.15
N ILE A 9 -7.49 -0.48 8.19
CA ILE A 9 -6.08 -0.07 8.18
C ILE A 9 -5.62 0.18 9.62
N THR A 10 -4.45 -0.34 9.97
CA THR A 10 -3.77 -0.06 11.23
C THR A 10 -2.68 0.96 10.99
N ILE A 11 -2.69 2.09 11.71
CA ILE A 11 -1.57 3.03 11.77
C ILE A 11 -0.73 2.69 13.00
N GLN A 12 0.50 2.26 12.78
CA GLN A 12 1.52 2.12 13.82
C GLN A 12 2.36 3.40 13.92
N VAL A 13 2.39 4.02 15.09
CA VAL A 13 3.09 5.30 15.31
C VAL A 13 3.84 5.33 16.64
N CYS A 14 4.94 6.07 16.70
CA CYS A 14 5.66 6.33 17.95
C CYS A 14 4.74 7.03 18.97
N THR A 15 4.83 6.68 20.24
CA THR A 15 4.06 7.37 21.30
C THR A 15 4.24 8.88 21.31
N ASN A 16 5.43 9.38 20.92
CA ASN A 16 5.71 10.82 20.88
C ASN A 16 5.02 11.57 19.73
N LEU A 17 4.47 10.85 18.74
CA LEU A 17 3.71 11.42 17.60
C LEU A 17 2.25 10.96 17.61
N ALA A 18 1.83 10.18 18.61
CA ALA A 18 0.51 9.58 18.65
C ALA A 18 -0.59 10.63 18.80
N GLY A 19 -0.32 11.71 19.55
CA GLY A 19 -1.27 12.80 19.73
C GLY A 19 -1.56 13.53 18.42
N GLU A 20 -0.54 13.79 17.62
CA GLU A 20 -0.66 14.44 16.32
C GLU A 20 -1.46 13.58 15.35
N VAL A 21 -1.21 12.27 15.29
CA VAL A 21 -2.03 11.36 14.46
C VAL A 21 -3.48 11.34 14.92
N GLN A 22 -3.73 11.29 16.23
CA GLN A 22 -5.10 11.36 16.75
C GLN A 22 -5.78 12.69 16.38
N MET A 23 -5.05 13.81 16.45
CA MET A 23 -5.56 15.12 16.05
C MET A 23 -5.93 15.15 14.56
N LEU A 24 -5.08 14.59 13.70
CA LEU A 24 -5.36 14.47 12.25
C LEU A 24 -6.64 13.68 11.96
N LEU A 25 -6.88 12.59 12.70
CA LEU A 25 -8.10 11.79 12.56
C LEU A 25 -9.34 12.53 13.07
N ARG A 26 -9.25 13.16 14.25
CA ARG A 26 -10.39 13.87 14.86
C ARG A 26 -10.84 15.08 14.06
N THR A 27 -9.91 15.80 13.46
CA THR A 27 -10.17 16.98 12.63
C THR A 27 -10.63 16.63 11.21
N GLY A 28 -10.58 15.36 10.82
CA GLY A 28 -10.90 14.92 9.47
C GLY A 28 -9.84 15.30 8.43
N LEU A 29 -8.66 15.75 8.85
CA LEU A 29 -7.53 16.04 7.95
C LEU A 29 -7.05 14.78 7.23
N VAL A 30 -7.17 13.60 7.87
CA VAL A 30 -7.12 12.32 7.15
C VAL A 30 -8.32 11.45 7.51
N THR A 31 -8.88 10.78 6.51
CA THR A 31 -10.09 9.96 6.62
C THR A 31 -9.90 8.62 5.94
N ALA A 32 -10.37 7.55 6.58
CA ALA A 32 -10.52 6.24 5.96
C ALA A 32 -11.64 5.46 6.68
N PRO A 33 -12.22 4.41 6.05
CA PRO A 33 -13.43 3.75 6.55
C PRO A 33 -13.28 3.12 7.94
N SER A 34 -12.09 2.63 8.29
CA SER A 34 -11.80 1.98 9.57
C SER A 34 -10.31 2.07 9.88
N ILE A 35 -9.91 3.01 10.74
CA ILE A 35 -8.51 3.22 11.15
C ILE A 35 -8.32 2.76 12.60
N GLN A 36 -7.38 1.86 12.84
CA GLN A 36 -6.91 1.49 14.18
C GLN A 36 -5.54 2.13 14.44
N ILE A 37 -5.36 2.84 15.55
CA ILE A 37 -4.03 3.32 15.95
C ILE A 37 -3.40 2.31 16.90
N LYS A 38 -2.16 1.93 16.62
CA LYS A 38 -1.29 1.20 17.56
C LYS A 38 -0.04 2.02 17.82
N THR A 39 0.33 2.17 19.08
CA THR A 39 1.54 2.90 19.45
C THR A 39 2.69 1.96 19.75
N PHE A 40 3.91 2.39 19.45
CA PHE A 40 5.14 1.75 19.91
C PHE A 40 5.99 2.74 20.73
N PRO A 41 6.76 2.26 21.73
CA PRO A 41 7.57 3.12 22.57
C PRO A 41 8.66 3.86 21.75
N PRO A 42 9.12 5.03 22.21
CA PRO A 42 10.04 5.86 21.45
C PRO A 42 11.43 5.21 21.37
N CYS A 43 11.87 4.88 20.16
CA CYS A 43 13.15 4.19 19.96
C CYS A 43 14.35 5.14 19.95
N CYS A 44 14.11 6.44 19.77
CA CYS A 44 15.10 7.50 19.95
C CYS A 44 15.70 7.50 21.37
N MET A 45 15.00 6.94 22.36
CA MET A 45 15.43 6.91 23.75
C MET A 45 16.51 5.88 24.08
N ARG A 46 16.81 4.92 23.18
CA ARG A 46 17.82 3.87 23.43
C ARG A 46 19.22 4.39 23.13
N ALA A 47 20.07 4.49 24.17
CA ALA A 47 21.54 4.66 24.26
C ALA A 47 22.31 5.51 23.21
N LYS A 48 22.03 5.40 21.90
CA LYS A 48 22.72 6.09 20.80
C LYS A 48 22.48 7.61 20.77
N GLN A 49 21.36 8.14 21.29
CA GLN A 49 21.13 9.60 21.32
C GLN A 49 21.92 10.33 22.43
N LYS A 50 22.31 9.65 23.51
CA LYS A 50 23.12 10.25 24.59
C LYS A 50 24.46 10.82 24.06
N ALA A 51 25.06 10.15 23.07
CA ALA A 51 26.29 10.60 22.42
C ALA A 51 26.05 11.67 21.34
N ALA A 52 24.92 11.63 20.64
CA ALA A 52 24.58 12.59 19.59
C ALA A 52 24.18 13.98 20.14
N LEU A 53 23.63 14.03 21.36
CA LEU A 53 23.22 15.25 22.06
C LEU A 53 24.34 16.30 22.23
N CYS A 54 25.60 15.86 22.39
CA CYS A 54 26.73 16.76 22.64
C CYS A 54 27.67 16.96 21.43
N ASN A 55 27.68 16.03 20.48
CA ASN A 55 28.66 16.08 19.39
C ASN A 55 28.15 16.79 18.13
N GLY A 56 26.90 17.26 18.11
CA GLY A 56 26.31 17.90 16.92
C GLY A 56 26.31 17.02 15.66
N GLN A 57 26.58 15.72 15.81
CA GLN A 57 26.66 14.79 14.70
C GLN A 57 25.24 14.45 14.24
N THR A 58 24.85 15.05 13.14
CA THR A 58 23.73 14.60 12.31
C THR A 58 24.00 13.16 11.87
N SER A 59 22.93 12.37 11.78
CA SER A 59 22.94 10.96 11.38
C SER A 59 23.31 10.75 9.90
N ASP A 60 24.15 11.61 9.29
CA ASP A 60 24.48 11.59 7.87
C ASP A 60 25.22 10.31 7.46
N SER A 61 26.01 9.73 8.36
CA SER A 61 26.65 8.43 8.15
C SER A 61 25.64 7.27 8.08
N ALA A 62 24.55 7.32 8.84
CA ALA A 62 23.54 6.26 8.83
C ALA A 62 22.56 6.38 7.64
N TYR A 63 22.39 7.58 7.10
CA TYR A 63 21.48 7.84 5.98
C TYR A 63 22.10 7.46 4.62
N ASN A 64 23.40 7.69 4.43
CA ASN A 64 24.09 7.43 3.16
C ASN A 64 24.27 5.94 2.83
N GLU A 65 24.37 5.05 3.82
CA GLU A 65 24.45 3.59 3.60
C GLU A 65 23.10 2.97 3.18
N LEU A 66 21.97 3.65 3.44
CA LEU A 66 20.61 3.14 3.15
C LEU A 66 20.09 3.52 1.74
N GLU A 67 20.73 4.46 1.05
CA GLU A 67 20.33 4.94 -0.28
C GLU A 67 20.85 4.06 -1.45
N GLN A 68 21.98 3.38 -1.27
CA GLN A 68 22.70 2.72 -2.39
C GLN A 68 22.14 1.36 -2.86
N GLY A 69 21.06 0.84 -2.26
CA GLY A 69 20.49 -0.49 -2.59
C GLY A 69 19.15 -0.50 -3.34
N ARG A 70 18.68 0.62 -3.90
CA ARG A 70 17.25 0.84 -4.23
C ARG A 70 16.77 0.39 -5.63
N GLY A 71 17.48 -0.51 -6.30
CA GLY A 71 17.31 -0.76 -7.74
C GLY A 71 16.32 -1.86 -8.17
N GLN A 72 16.20 -3.00 -7.47
CA GLN A 72 15.63 -4.21 -8.13
C GLN A 72 14.63 -5.06 -7.31
N GLU A 73 14.34 -4.73 -6.05
CA GLU A 73 13.46 -5.55 -5.18
C GLU A 73 12.06 -4.95 -4.95
N ARG A 74 11.64 -3.94 -5.73
CA ARG A 74 10.39 -3.20 -5.51
C ARG A 74 9.09 -3.98 -5.79
N GLU A 75 9.10 -4.95 -6.69
CA GLU A 75 7.85 -5.60 -7.15
C GLU A 75 7.45 -6.86 -6.37
N GLN A 76 8.37 -7.51 -5.65
CA GLN A 76 8.09 -8.82 -5.03
C GLN A 76 7.76 -8.75 -3.52
N GLN A 77 8.01 -7.61 -2.84
CA GLN A 77 7.83 -7.49 -1.39
C GLN A 77 6.65 -6.59 -0.96
N GLU A 78 5.99 -5.93 -1.92
CA GLU A 78 4.77 -5.11 -1.74
C GLU A 78 3.51 -5.95 -1.42
N GLN A 79 3.62 -7.29 -1.45
CA GLN A 79 2.52 -8.22 -1.22
C GLN A 79 2.26 -8.56 0.27
N ALA A 80 3.08 -8.09 1.22
CA ALA A 80 3.07 -8.61 2.60
C ALA A 80 2.42 -7.72 3.68
N THR A 81 2.29 -6.40 3.51
CA THR A 81 1.73 -5.52 4.56
C THR A 81 0.23 -5.29 4.36
N LYS A 82 -0.57 -6.33 4.57
CA LYS A 82 -2.04 -6.20 4.67
C LYS A 82 -2.41 -5.16 5.75
N GLY A 83 -2.95 -4.02 5.31
CA GLY A 83 -3.62 -3.04 6.15
C GLY A 83 -2.74 -2.41 7.23
N LEU A 84 -1.45 -2.19 7.00
CA LEU A 84 -0.55 -1.61 8.00
C LEU A 84 0.22 -0.40 7.44
N LEU A 85 -0.11 0.79 7.94
CA LEU A 85 0.69 2.00 7.74
C LEU A 85 1.58 2.25 8.96
N ARG A 86 2.85 2.59 8.74
CA ARG A 86 3.81 2.93 9.80
C ARG A 86 4.28 4.37 9.68
N ILE A 87 4.20 5.13 10.77
CA ILE A 87 4.71 6.50 10.88
C ILE A 87 5.94 6.48 11.80
N MET A 88 7.11 6.66 11.19
CA MET A 88 8.41 6.50 11.84
C MET A 88 9.51 7.23 11.07
N THR A 89 10.73 7.26 11.62
CA THR A 89 11.89 7.95 11.04
C THR A 89 13.03 6.98 10.82
N ALA A 90 14.02 7.36 9.99
CA ALA A 90 15.22 6.54 9.77
C ALA A 90 15.94 6.19 11.10
N THR A 91 15.92 7.12 12.05
CA THR A 91 16.47 6.93 13.41
C THR A 91 15.75 5.88 14.27
N CYS A 92 14.53 5.49 13.89
CA CYS A 92 13.82 4.38 14.54
C CYS A 92 14.21 3.01 13.96
N LEU A 93 14.83 2.94 12.76
CA LEU A 93 15.27 1.68 12.17
C LEU A 93 16.45 1.10 12.96
N GLY A 94 16.34 -0.17 13.34
CA GLY A 94 17.38 -0.91 14.07
C GLY A 94 17.39 -0.71 15.59
N THR A 95 16.49 0.10 16.14
CA THR A 95 16.34 0.27 17.60
C THR A 95 15.00 -0.24 18.14
N CYS A 96 14.01 -0.49 17.28
CA CYS A 96 12.75 -1.13 17.68
C CYS A 96 12.69 -2.60 17.22
N ASP A 97 12.16 -3.50 18.04
CA ASP A 97 11.78 -4.88 17.65
C ASP A 97 10.49 -4.87 16.84
N VAL A 98 10.50 -4.17 15.71
CA VAL A 98 9.38 -4.13 14.78
C VAL A 98 9.89 -4.68 13.46
N ASP A 99 9.20 -5.69 12.90
CA ASP A 99 9.56 -6.27 11.61
C ASP A 99 9.28 -5.25 10.49
N PHE A 100 10.36 -4.75 9.85
CA PHE A 100 10.33 -3.65 8.90
C PHE A 100 10.51 -4.17 7.47
N SER A 101 9.41 -4.52 6.80
CA SER A 101 9.38 -4.53 5.33
C SER A 101 9.54 -3.08 4.86
N ARG A 102 10.62 -2.80 4.11
CA ARG A 102 11.10 -1.46 3.74
C ARG A 102 10.11 -0.69 2.85
N ASP A 103 9.27 0.14 3.47
CA ASP A 103 8.48 1.14 2.75
C ASP A 103 9.21 2.49 2.72
N SER A 104 9.51 2.94 1.49
CA SER A 104 9.74 4.31 0.96
C SER A 104 10.16 5.47 1.90
N ALA A 105 11.11 6.29 1.42
CA ALA A 105 11.58 7.59 1.93
C ALA A 105 10.98 8.04 3.27
N MET A 106 11.55 7.53 4.35
CA MET A 106 11.22 7.95 5.71
C MET A 106 12.08 9.16 6.09
N PRO A 107 11.54 10.19 6.74
CA PRO A 107 12.35 11.30 7.20
C PRO A 107 13.44 10.83 8.17
N ALA A 108 14.61 11.47 8.14
CA ALA A 108 15.72 11.13 9.02
C ALA A 108 15.35 11.30 10.52
N LEU A 109 14.69 12.41 10.85
CA LEU A 109 14.30 12.82 12.20
C LEU A 109 12.79 13.10 12.27
N CYS A 110 12.19 12.92 13.45
CA CYS A 110 10.76 13.12 13.65
C CYS A 110 10.34 14.58 13.46
N PHE A 111 11.28 15.51 13.67
CA PHE A 111 11.05 16.94 13.48
C PHE A 111 10.77 17.30 12.01
N HIS A 112 11.24 16.48 11.05
CA HIS A 112 10.96 16.69 9.63
C HIS A 112 9.50 16.42 9.25
N TYR A 113 8.67 15.89 10.15
CA TYR A 113 7.22 15.86 9.95
C TYR A 113 6.56 17.23 10.08
N PHE A 114 7.21 18.17 10.78
CA PHE A 114 6.64 19.49 11.10
C PHE A 114 7.42 20.64 10.48
N LEU A 115 8.72 20.44 10.25
CA LEU A 115 9.64 21.45 9.73
C LEU A 115 10.37 20.93 8.50
N ASN A 116 10.78 21.83 7.61
CA ASN A 116 11.71 21.48 6.55
C ASN A 116 13.12 21.19 7.11
N GLU A 117 13.92 20.46 6.34
CA GLU A 117 15.28 20.06 6.73
C GLU A 117 16.17 21.27 7.06
N ALA A 118 16.15 22.32 6.24
CA ALA A 118 16.96 23.51 6.47
C ALA A 118 16.68 24.19 7.82
N THR A 119 15.41 24.21 8.24
CA THR A 119 15.00 24.80 9.54
C THR A 119 15.44 23.93 10.70
N VAL A 120 15.26 22.60 10.60
CA VAL A 120 15.76 21.67 11.62
C VAL A 120 17.27 21.81 11.78
N GLN A 121 18.02 21.79 10.66
CA GLN A 121 19.47 21.95 10.70
C GLN A 121 19.90 23.31 11.26
N ALA A 122 19.23 24.40 10.89
CA ALA A 122 19.54 25.72 11.43
C ALA A 122 19.32 25.82 12.95
N LEU A 123 18.31 25.14 13.50
CA LEU A 123 18.06 25.11 14.94
C LEU A 123 19.09 24.22 15.66
N LEU A 124 19.38 23.04 15.13
CA LEU A 124 20.39 22.13 15.68
C LEU A 124 21.79 22.76 15.65
N ALA A 125 22.16 23.44 14.57
CA ALA A 125 23.44 24.16 14.44
C ALA A 125 23.60 25.30 15.45
N LYS A 126 22.50 25.86 15.95
CA LYS A 126 22.50 26.84 17.05
C LYS A 126 22.63 26.18 18.43
N GLY A 127 22.77 24.85 18.51
CA GLY A 127 22.81 24.09 19.76
C GLY A 127 21.45 23.98 20.45
N LYS A 128 20.35 24.14 19.72
CA LYS A 128 19.00 24.01 20.27
C LYS A 128 18.55 22.55 20.24
N TYR A 129 17.92 22.09 21.32
CA TYR A 129 17.29 20.78 21.37
C TYR A 129 15.80 20.88 21.02
N LEU A 130 15.38 20.17 19.97
CA LEU A 130 14.01 20.19 19.49
C LEU A 130 13.15 19.16 20.23
N LEU A 131 11.95 19.57 20.60
CA LEU A 131 11.01 18.80 21.40
C LEU A 131 9.66 18.71 20.69
N THR A 132 9.07 17.52 20.67
CA THR A 132 7.67 17.32 20.27
C THR A 132 6.79 17.28 21.53
N PRO A 133 5.49 17.64 21.43
CA PRO A 133 4.59 17.62 22.58
C PRO A 133 4.53 16.25 23.26
N GLY A 134 4.41 15.17 22.47
CA GLY A 134 4.38 13.81 23.03
C GLY A 134 5.67 13.39 23.72
N TRP A 135 6.84 13.90 23.28
CA TRP A 135 8.09 13.68 24.01
C TRP A 135 8.10 14.49 25.31
N LEU A 136 7.71 15.76 25.22
CA LEU A 136 7.75 16.69 26.34
C LEU A 136 6.76 16.32 27.44
N ALA A 137 5.63 15.70 27.15
CA ALA A 137 4.69 15.24 28.18
C ALA A 137 5.28 14.21 29.16
N ARG A 138 6.38 13.55 28.79
CA ARG A 138 7.03 12.47 29.58
C ARG A 138 8.51 12.74 29.86
N TRP A 139 8.92 14.00 29.79
CA TRP A 139 10.33 14.38 29.89
C TRP A 139 10.99 13.92 31.21
N GLU A 140 10.27 13.90 32.33
CA GLU A 140 10.78 13.45 33.62
C GLU A 140 11.14 11.96 33.61
N GLU A 141 10.24 11.12 33.09
CA GLU A 141 10.46 9.67 32.94
C GLU A 141 11.69 9.43 32.05
N TYR A 142 11.81 10.19 30.97
CA TYR A 142 12.89 10.08 30.01
C TYR A 142 14.26 10.47 30.58
N LEU A 143 14.33 11.52 31.39
CA LEU A 143 15.58 11.87 32.07
C LEU A 143 15.97 10.84 33.13
N ALA A 144 14.99 10.31 33.87
CA ALA A 144 15.22 9.25 34.85
C ALA A 144 15.73 7.95 34.18
N ASP A 145 15.13 7.55 33.05
CA ASP A 145 15.56 6.38 32.27
C ASP A 145 17.00 6.52 31.72
N TRP A 146 17.45 7.76 31.49
CA TRP A 146 18.84 8.05 31.11
C TRP A 146 19.83 8.03 32.29
N GLY A 147 19.32 7.82 33.50
CA GLY A 147 20.08 7.80 34.75
C GLY A 147 20.46 9.18 35.23
N PHE A 148 19.74 10.23 34.81
CA PHE A 148 19.98 11.58 35.28
C PHE A 148 19.13 11.92 36.51
N ASP A 149 19.77 12.49 37.52
CA ASP A 149 19.12 13.34 38.52
C ASP A 149 19.19 14.82 38.09
N GLN A 150 18.65 15.73 38.88
CA GLN A 150 18.59 17.14 38.51
C GLN A 150 19.99 17.77 38.34
N ALA A 151 20.92 17.44 39.23
CA ALA A 151 22.25 18.04 39.22
C ALA A 151 23.07 17.57 38.01
N THR A 152 23.06 16.25 37.75
CA THR A 152 23.73 15.63 36.62
C THR A 152 23.09 16.01 35.29
N ALA A 153 21.75 16.08 35.21
CA ALA A 153 21.05 16.58 34.03
C ALA A 153 21.48 18.02 33.73
N ARG A 154 21.36 18.93 34.71
CA ARG A 154 21.70 20.34 34.52
C ARG A 154 23.12 20.53 34.02
N GLY A 155 24.11 19.90 34.68
CA GLY A 155 25.51 19.98 34.26
C GLY A 155 25.69 19.50 32.82
N PHE A 156 25.18 18.31 32.50
CA PHE A 156 25.29 17.72 31.16
C PHE A 156 24.64 18.59 30.07
N PHE A 157 23.39 19.03 30.28
CA PHE A 157 22.66 19.77 29.25
C PHE A 157 23.16 21.22 29.09
N GLN A 158 23.67 21.86 30.15
CA GLN A 158 24.25 23.20 30.03
C GLN A 158 25.59 23.21 29.28
N GLU A 159 26.34 22.11 29.31
CA GLU A 159 27.58 21.96 28.53
C GLU A 159 27.29 21.77 27.03
N CYS A 160 26.15 21.15 26.69
CA CYS A 160 25.88 20.72 25.32
C CYS A 160 24.80 21.55 24.60
N LEU A 161 23.90 22.24 25.33
CA LEU A 161 22.75 22.94 24.75
C LEU A 161 22.78 24.44 25.02
N THR A 162 22.35 25.21 24.02
CA THR A 162 22.08 26.65 24.13
C THR A 162 20.61 26.93 24.42
N GLY A 163 19.75 25.92 24.45
CA GLY A 163 18.35 26.03 24.84
C GLY A 163 17.44 24.94 24.25
N LEU A 164 16.19 24.95 24.70
CA LEU A 164 15.12 24.04 24.27
C LEU A 164 14.18 24.75 23.31
N VAL A 165 13.65 24.02 22.32
CA VAL A 165 12.62 24.52 21.42
C VAL A 165 11.48 23.50 21.36
N LEU A 166 10.29 23.90 21.82
CA LEU A 166 9.07 23.12 21.61
C LEU A 166 8.52 23.41 20.22
N LEU A 167 8.33 22.35 19.44
CA LEU A 167 7.52 22.39 18.22
C LEU A 167 6.06 22.25 18.63
N ASP A 168 5.38 23.39 18.84
CA ASP A 168 4.02 23.41 19.34
C ASP A 168 3.02 23.14 18.20
N THR A 169 2.46 21.93 18.20
CA THR A 169 1.45 21.47 17.23
C THR A 169 0.02 21.78 17.67
N GLY A 170 -0.17 22.35 18.86
CA GLY A 170 -1.50 22.57 19.46
C GLY A 170 -2.21 21.32 19.97
N VAL A 171 -1.52 20.17 20.00
CA VAL A 171 -2.08 18.88 20.45
C VAL A 171 -2.11 18.75 21.98
N ASP A 172 -1.10 19.29 22.66
CA ASP A 172 -0.98 19.23 24.11
C ASP A 172 -1.18 20.63 24.73
N PRO A 173 -2.31 20.90 25.42
CA PRO A 173 -2.54 22.19 26.06
C PRO A 173 -1.54 22.47 27.19
N ASP A 174 -0.91 21.44 27.77
CA ASP A 174 0.07 21.57 28.84
C ASP A 174 1.52 21.67 28.30
N GLY A 175 1.72 21.65 26.98
CA GLY A 175 3.04 21.62 26.35
C GLY A 175 3.95 22.77 26.79
N VAL A 176 3.43 24.01 26.82
CA VAL A 176 4.21 25.18 27.26
C VAL A 176 4.57 25.10 28.75
N ARG A 177 3.66 24.60 29.60
CA ARG A 177 3.91 24.41 31.03
C ARG A 177 5.01 23.37 31.26
N ASN A 178 4.93 22.26 30.53
CA ASN A 178 5.93 21.18 30.60
C ASN A 178 7.31 21.68 30.10
N LEU A 179 7.34 22.53 29.07
CA LEU A 179 8.58 23.14 28.57
C LEU A 179 9.22 24.03 29.63
N GLN A 180 8.43 24.87 30.30
CA GLN A 180 8.90 25.73 31.38
C GLN A 180 9.46 24.93 32.54
N ALA A 181 8.77 23.85 32.94
CA ALA A 181 9.23 22.96 34.00
C ALA A 181 10.57 22.30 33.65
N MET A 182 10.70 21.74 32.44
CA MET A 182 11.93 21.12 31.96
C MET A 182 13.07 22.15 31.83
N ALA A 183 12.80 23.33 31.28
CA ALA A 183 13.79 24.39 31.14
C ALA A 183 14.30 24.88 32.50
N HIS A 184 13.41 25.02 33.49
CA HIS A 184 13.78 25.34 34.85
C HIS A 184 14.60 24.23 35.51
N TYR A 185 14.20 22.96 35.32
CA TYR A 185 14.92 21.80 35.84
C TYR A 185 16.36 21.76 35.31
N LEU A 186 16.52 21.90 33.99
CA LEU A 186 17.80 21.87 33.29
C LEU A 186 18.60 23.17 33.37
N GLY A 187 17.99 24.28 33.76
CA GLY A 187 18.66 25.59 33.83
C GLY A 187 19.08 26.13 32.46
N VAL A 188 18.31 25.87 31.40
CA VAL A 188 18.59 26.35 30.03
C VAL A 188 17.42 27.20 29.52
N PRO A 189 17.65 28.16 28.60
CA PRO A 189 16.57 28.97 28.04
C PRO A 189 15.67 28.12 27.14
N TYR A 190 14.43 28.55 26.95
CA TYR A 190 13.45 27.86 26.10
C TYR A 190 12.78 28.80 25.10
N GLU A 191 12.27 28.22 24.02
CA GLU A 191 11.50 28.88 22.97
C GLU A 191 10.33 27.98 22.56
N VAL A 192 9.21 28.59 22.19
CA VAL A 192 8.06 27.90 21.61
C VAL A 192 7.98 28.29 20.15
N LEU A 193 8.01 27.30 19.26
CA LEU A 193 7.85 27.46 17.83
C LEU A 193 6.51 26.85 17.41
N PRO A 194 5.48 27.67 17.13
CA PRO A 194 4.21 27.16 16.60
C PRO A 194 4.42 26.50 15.24
N VAL A 195 3.95 25.27 15.08
CA VAL A 195 4.04 24.51 13.84
C VAL A 195 2.66 23.97 13.45
N GLY A 196 2.35 24.07 12.16
CA GLY A 196 1.12 23.49 11.62
C GLY A 196 1.22 21.97 11.49
N LEU A 197 0.05 21.32 11.43
CA LEU A 197 -0.05 19.90 11.11
C LEU A 197 -0.14 19.63 9.60
N ASP A 198 -0.14 20.65 8.75
CA ASP A 198 -0.38 20.51 7.30
C ASP A 198 0.62 19.58 6.62
N HIS A 199 1.91 19.76 6.91
CA HIS A 199 2.96 18.92 6.32
C HIS A 199 2.83 17.47 6.79
N PHE A 200 2.58 17.27 8.09
CA PHE A 200 2.37 15.95 8.65
C PHE A 200 1.12 15.28 8.08
N ALA A 201 0.01 16.03 7.97
CA ALA A 201 -1.24 15.60 7.37
C ALA A 201 -1.02 15.14 5.92
N TYR A 202 -0.30 15.93 5.13
CA TYR A 202 0.04 15.60 3.75
C TYR A 202 0.80 14.28 3.66
N ILE A 203 1.82 14.07 4.51
CA ILE A 203 2.58 12.83 4.52
C ILE A 203 1.67 11.65 4.86
N VAL A 204 0.91 11.73 5.97
CA VAL A 204 0.03 10.63 6.40
C VAL A 204 -1.04 10.33 5.34
N LYS A 205 -1.65 11.38 4.76
CA LYS A 205 -2.65 11.26 3.71
C LYS A 205 -2.10 10.60 2.45
N ASN A 206 -0.92 11.00 1.99
CA ASN A 206 -0.30 10.39 0.82
C ASN A 206 -0.03 8.91 1.05
N ARG A 207 0.45 8.53 2.24
CA ARG A 207 0.64 7.12 2.57
C ARG A 207 -0.66 6.32 2.60
N LEU A 208 -1.71 6.91 3.17
CA LEU A 208 -3.06 6.35 3.14
C LEU A 208 -3.56 6.14 1.70
N LEU A 209 -3.35 7.12 0.83
CA LEU A 209 -3.74 7.07 -0.58
C LEU A 209 -2.93 6.04 -1.36
N GLU A 210 -1.62 5.94 -1.12
CA GLU A 210 -0.76 4.91 -1.71
C GLU A 210 -1.25 3.51 -1.32
N TRP A 211 -1.55 3.30 -0.04
CA TRP A 211 -2.12 2.04 0.43
C TRP A 211 -3.48 1.73 -0.21
N GLN A 212 -4.38 2.71 -0.31
CA GLN A 212 -5.67 2.55 -0.96
C GLN A 212 -5.49 2.17 -2.44
N LEU A 213 -4.58 2.84 -3.15
CA LEU A 213 -4.32 2.57 -4.56
C LEU A 213 -3.80 1.14 -4.80
N VAL A 214 -2.88 0.67 -3.97
CA VAL A 214 -2.36 -0.70 -4.05
C VAL A 214 -3.47 -1.70 -3.78
N LYS A 215 -4.29 -1.46 -2.75
CA LYS A 215 -5.42 -2.32 -2.41
C LYS A 215 -6.44 -2.39 -3.55
N ASP A 216 -6.88 -1.25 -4.07
CA ASP A 216 -7.87 -1.20 -5.16
C ASP A 216 -7.36 -1.93 -6.41
N ARG A 217 -6.07 -1.75 -6.75
CA ARG A 217 -5.43 -2.51 -7.84
C ARG A 217 -5.48 -4.02 -7.60
N GLN A 218 -5.20 -4.48 -6.38
CA GLN A 218 -5.24 -5.90 -6.05
C GLN A 218 -6.67 -6.46 -6.12
N GLU A 219 -7.67 -5.72 -5.63
CA GLU A 219 -9.08 -6.13 -5.69
C GLU A 219 -9.57 -6.25 -7.15
N HIS A 220 -9.15 -5.35 -8.03
CA HIS A 220 -9.56 -5.36 -9.44
C HIS A 220 -8.70 -6.25 -10.35
N ALA A 221 -7.52 -6.69 -9.91
CA ALA A 221 -6.60 -7.49 -10.73
C ALA A 221 -7.22 -8.83 -11.20
N ALA A 222 -7.92 -9.54 -10.32
CA ALA A 222 -8.55 -10.83 -10.66
C ALA A 222 -9.68 -10.66 -11.68
N VAL A 223 -10.50 -9.61 -11.52
CA VAL A 223 -11.58 -9.30 -12.46
C VAL A 223 -11.00 -8.90 -13.81
N GLN A 224 -10.00 -8.03 -13.83
CA GLN A 224 -9.33 -7.60 -15.06
C GLN A 224 -8.70 -8.79 -15.80
N ALA A 225 -7.99 -9.67 -15.09
CA ALA A 225 -7.42 -10.89 -15.68
C ALA A 225 -8.50 -11.77 -16.33
N SER A 226 -9.64 -11.95 -15.65
CA SER A 226 -10.75 -12.74 -16.18
C SER A 226 -11.39 -12.12 -17.44
N LEU A 227 -11.53 -10.79 -17.47
CA LEU A 227 -12.07 -10.06 -18.63
C LEU A 227 -11.10 -10.10 -19.81
N SER A 228 -9.82 -9.89 -19.56
CA SER A 228 -8.77 -10.00 -20.57
C SER A 228 -8.75 -11.39 -21.22
N GLN A 229 -8.87 -12.46 -20.42
CA GLN A 229 -8.96 -13.82 -20.95
C GLN A 229 -10.19 -14.01 -21.85
N ARG A 230 -11.36 -13.50 -21.45
CA ARG A 230 -12.59 -13.59 -22.26
C ARG A 230 -12.47 -12.83 -23.57
N ILE A 231 -11.88 -11.63 -23.55
CA ILE A 231 -11.65 -10.84 -24.76
C ILE A 231 -10.69 -11.58 -25.71
N ALA A 232 -9.61 -12.18 -25.19
CA ALA A 232 -8.71 -12.99 -26.00
C ALA A 232 -9.42 -14.19 -26.64
N ASN A 233 -10.28 -14.89 -25.88
CA ASN A 233 -11.08 -16.00 -26.40
C ASN A 233 -12.04 -15.55 -27.51
N TYR A 234 -12.70 -14.40 -27.37
CA TYR A 234 -13.58 -13.86 -28.41
C TYR A 234 -12.80 -13.40 -29.64
N ALA A 235 -11.64 -12.77 -29.48
CA ALA A 235 -10.78 -12.36 -30.59
C ALA A 235 -10.35 -13.58 -31.42
N MET A 236 -9.89 -14.65 -30.75
CA MET A 236 -9.56 -15.91 -31.42
C MET A 236 -10.77 -16.46 -32.19
N ALA A 237 -11.96 -16.50 -31.58
CA ALA A 237 -13.15 -16.99 -32.27
C ALA A 237 -13.52 -16.15 -33.51
N PHE A 238 -13.39 -14.82 -33.42
CA PHE A 238 -13.65 -13.94 -34.56
C PHE A 238 -12.61 -14.08 -35.66
N ASP A 239 -11.32 -14.27 -35.34
CA ASP A 239 -10.28 -14.55 -36.34
C ASP A 239 -10.61 -15.84 -37.11
N LEU A 240 -11.07 -16.89 -36.42
CA LEU A 240 -11.50 -18.13 -37.08
C LEU A 240 -12.72 -17.91 -38.00
N ILE A 241 -13.65 -17.02 -37.64
CA ILE A 241 -14.81 -16.69 -38.49
C ILE A 241 -14.38 -15.84 -39.69
N ILE A 242 -13.46 -14.90 -39.50
CA ILE A 242 -12.92 -14.07 -40.60
C ILE A 242 -12.18 -14.94 -41.60
N ASP A 243 -11.36 -15.87 -41.13
CA ASP A 243 -10.66 -16.85 -41.98
C ASP A 243 -11.60 -17.73 -42.80
N LEU A 244 -12.83 -17.97 -42.32
CA LEU A 244 -13.86 -18.73 -43.03
C LEU A 244 -14.66 -17.89 -44.03
N THR A 245 -14.69 -16.56 -43.86
CA THR A 245 -15.53 -15.65 -44.65
C THR A 245 -14.75 -14.90 -45.75
N GLN A 246 -13.43 -15.05 -45.79
CA GLN A 246 -12.66 -14.70 -46.99
C GLN A 246 -13.20 -15.53 -48.17
N LEU A 247 -13.25 -14.93 -49.37
CA LEU A 247 -13.85 -15.54 -50.56
C LEU A 247 -13.19 -16.90 -50.87
N MET A 248 -13.85 -17.97 -50.42
CA MET A 248 -13.41 -19.36 -50.57
C MET A 248 -14.41 -20.11 -51.45
N GLU A 249 -13.90 -21.01 -52.30
CA GLU A 249 -14.78 -21.96 -52.98
C GLU A 249 -15.44 -22.89 -51.95
N GLU A 250 -16.67 -23.37 -52.21
CA GLU A 250 -17.45 -24.18 -51.25
C GLU A 250 -16.65 -25.34 -50.66
N LYS A 251 -15.86 -26.03 -51.51
CA LYS A 251 -15.00 -27.15 -51.11
C LYS A 251 -13.92 -26.75 -50.11
N GLU A 252 -13.32 -25.57 -50.27
CA GLU A 252 -12.28 -25.06 -49.38
C GLU A 252 -12.89 -24.63 -48.04
N ALA A 253 -14.08 -24.02 -48.07
CA ALA A 253 -14.82 -23.66 -46.87
C ALA A 253 -15.18 -24.90 -46.02
N ILE A 254 -15.63 -25.99 -46.66
CA ILE A 254 -15.97 -27.24 -45.97
C ILE A 254 -14.74 -27.84 -45.27
N GLU A 255 -13.60 -27.91 -45.94
CA GLU A 255 -12.38 -28.48 -45.35
C GLU A 255 -11.85 -27.61 -44.22
N LYS A 256 -11.83 -26.28 -44.37
CA LYS A 256 -11.45 -25.39 -43.26
C LYS A 256 -12.39 -25.49 -42.07
N ILE A 257 -13.70 -25.59 -42.28
CA ILE A 257 -14.64 -25.81 -41.19
C ILE A 257 -14.36 -27.16 -40.51
N LYS A 258 -14.06 -28.21 -41.28
CA LYS A 258 -13.66 -29.49 -40.70
C LYS A 258 -12.39 -29.41 -39.85
N GLU A 259 -11.36 -28.73 -40.35
CA GLU A 259 -10.11 -28.50 -39.61
C GLU A 259 -10.35 -27.74 -38.31
N LEU A 260 -11.18 -26.69 -38.34
CA LEU A 260 -11.54 -25.91 -37.17
C LEU A 260 -12.28 -26.73 -36.12
N PHE A 261 -13.30 -27.48 -36.53
CA PHE A 261 -14.02 -28.37 -35.61
C PHE A 261 -13.13 -29.49 -35.08
N THR A 262 -12.19 -29.98 -35.90
CA THR A 262 -11.20 -30.97 -35.47
C THR A 262 -10.26 -30.41 -34.41
N MET A 263 -9.77 -29.19 -34.61
CA MET A 263 -8.88 -28.50 -33.68
C MET A 263 -9.58 -28.13 -32.37
N LEU A 264 -10.81 -27.62 -32.44
CA LEU A 264 -11.55 -27.13 -31.26
C LEU A 264 -12.14 -28.25 -30.41
N PHE A 265 -12.53 -29.37 -31.02
CA PHE A 265 -13.35 -30.37 -30.34
C PHE A 265 -12.79 -31.80 -30.38
N ALA A 266 -11.71 -32.05 -31.13
CA ALA A 266 -11.12 -33.37 -31.34
C ALA A 266 -12.18 -34.49 -31.55
N PRO A 267 -13.15 -34.32 -32.46
CA PRO A 267 -14.22 -35.27 -32.66
C PRO A 267 -13.67 -36.56 -33.26
N GLN A 268 -14.26 -37.70 -32.88
CA GLN A 268 -13.90 -38.99 -33.47
C GLN A 268 -14.40 -39.14 -34.92
N ARG A 269 -15.44 -38.39 -35.32
CA ARG A 269 -16.02 -38.41 -36.66
C ARG A 269 -16.68 -37.08 -36.99
N LEU A 270 -16.41 -36.54 -38.17
CA LEU A 270 -16.96 -35.27 -38.66
C LEU A 270 -17.38 -35.44 -40.12
N GLU A 271 -18.65 -35.12 -40.43
CA GLU A 271 -19.23 -35.31 -41.76
C GLU A 271 -19.93 -34.03 -42.24
N TYR A 272 -19.71 -33.68 -43.51
CA TYR A 272 -20.44 -32.61 -44.19
C TYR A 272 -21.60 -33.20 -44.99
N ARG A 273 -22.80 -32.65 -44.86
CA ARG A 273 -23.96 -33.03 -45.67
C ARG A 273 -24.55 -31.78 -46.35
N PRO A 274 -24.55 -31.71 -47.70
CA PRO A 274 -25.20 -30.61 -48.40
C PRO A 274 -26.72 -30.72 -48.24
N LEU A 275 -27.39 -29.60 -47.93
CA LEU A 275 -28.85 -29.56 -47.87
C LEU A 275 -29.39 -29.60 -49.31
N ARG A 276 -30.16 -30.63 -49.64
CA ARG A 276 -30.94 -30.68 -50.89
C ARG A 276 -32.38 -30.37 -50.51
N GLU A 277 -33.08 -29.53 -51.31
CA GLU A 277 -34.47 -29.09 -51.07
C GLU A 277 -35.51 -30.22 -50.92
N ALA A 278 -35.11 -31.50 -51.01
CA ALA A 278 -35.98 -32.66 -50.99
C ALA A 278 -35.94 -33.51 -49.69
N ASP A 279 -35.18 -33.14 -48.66
CA ASP A 279 -35.15 -33.88 -47.39
C ASP A 279 -36.11 -33.27 -46.36
N GLU A 280 -37.41 -33.30 -46.67
CA GLU A 280 -38.50 -32.91 -45.77
C GLU A 280 -39.11 -34.10 -45.01
N GLN A 281 -38.36 -35.20 -44.89
CA GLN A 281 -38.82 -36.40 -44.18
C GLN A 281 -37.97 -36.63 -42.92
N THR A 282 -38.46 -36.05 -41.83
CA THR A 282 -38.04 -36.36 -40.46
C THR A 282 -38.38 -37.80 -40.13
N ASP A 283 -37.36 -38.64 -39.93
CA ASP A 283 -37.50 -39.93 -39.24
C ASP A 283 -37.59 -39.64 -37.73
N GLU A 284 -38.64 -40.17 -37.09
CA GLU A 284 -38.93 -40.01 -35.67
C GLU A 284 -37.88 -40.74 -34.83
N GLY A 285 -36.90 -40.02 -34.30
CA GLY A 285 -35.93 -40.64 -33.39
C GLY A 285 -34.74 -39.80 -33.00
N ASP A 286 -34.93 -38.50 -32.72
CA ASP A 286 -34.21 -37.75 -31.69
C ASP A 286 -34.49 -36.26 -31.88
N SER A 287 -35.17 -35.68 -30.89
CA SER A 287 -35.54 -34.27 -30.81
C SER A 287 -34.32 -33.35 -30.95
N TRP A 288 -34.13 -32.68 -32.08
CA TRP A 288 -33.33 -31.44 -32.12
C TRP A 288 -33.96 -30.40 -33.05
N ILE A 289 -34.45 -29.33 -32.44
CA ILE A 289 -35.13 -28.20 -33.09
C ILE A 289 -34.09 -27.29 -33.76
N LEU A 290 -34.17 -27.14 -35.08
CA LEU A 290 -33.70 -25.93 -35.77
C LEU A 290 -34.80 -25.47 -36.73
N LYS A 291 -35.37 -24.29 -36.45
CA LYS A 291 -36.29 -23.61 -37.38
C LYS A 291 -35.50 -22.99 -38.53
N PRO A 292 -36.02 -22.99 -39.76
CA PRO A 292 -35.30 -22.52 -40.93
C PRO A 292 -35.11 -20.99 -40.88
N LEU A 293 -33.88 -20.52 -41.09
CA LEU A 293 -33.64 -19.18 -41.62
C LEU A 293 -33.70 -19.26 -43.15
N ALA A 294 -34.56 -18.44 -43.74
CA ALA A 294 -34.72 -18.34 -45.18
C ALA A 294 -33.44 -17.83 -45.85
N SER A 295 -32.64 -18.75 -46.39
CA SER A 295 -31.78 -18.62 -47.59
C SER A 295 -30.75 -19.76 -47.56
N GLY A 296 -30.60 -20.46 -48.68
CA GLY A 296 -29.89 -21.74 -48.80
C GLY A 296 -28.41 -21.70 -48.40
N GLN A 297 -28.12 -22.12 -47.17
CA GLN A 297 -26.78 -22.46 -46.71
C GLN A 297 -26.83 -23.80 -45.96
N GLY A 298 -25.90 -24.71 -46.27
CA GLY A 298 -25.79 -26.02 -45.65
C GLY A 298 -25.42 -25.96 -44.16
N PHE A 299 -25.70 -27.05 -43.43
CA PHE A 299 -25.38 -27.17 -42.00
C PHE A 299 -24.24 -28.18 -41.77
N PHE A 300 -23.41 -27.91 -40.76
CA PHE A 300 -22.39 -28.85 -40.28
C PHE A 300 -22.94 -29.67 -39.13
N PHE A 301 -22.79 -31.00 -39.20
CA PHE A 301 -23.16 -31.90 -38.12
C PHE A 301 -21.92 -32.37 -37.35
N VAL A 302 -21.93 -32.18 -36.05
CA VAL A 302 -20.89 -32.69 -35.14
C VAL A 302 -21.56 -33.70 -34.21
N SER A 303 -21.22 -34.98 -34.39
CA SER A 303 -21.68 -36.06 -33.52
C SER A 303 -20.65 -36.27 -32.40
N PHE A 304 -20.96 -35.82 -31.19
CA PHE A 304 -20.21 -36.17 -29.99
C PHE A 304 -20.69 -37.53 -29.46
N THR A 305 -20.03 -38.63 -29.83
CA THR A 305 -20.26 -39.94 -29.19
C THR A 305 -19.54 -40.04 -27.84
N THR A 306 -19.75 -39.04 -26.98
CA THR A 306 -19.47 -39.13 -25.55
C THR A 306 -20.54 -38.36 -24.82
N THR A 307 -21.35 -39.06 -24.03
CA THR A 307 -22.39 -38.50 -23.18
C THR A 307 -21.78 -37.51 -22.18
N VAL A 308 -21.74 -36.21 -22.53
CA VAL A 308 -21.43 -35.14 -21.57
C VAL A 308 -22.74 -34.70 -20.93
N ARG A 309 -23.02 -35.24 -19.74
CA ARG A 309 -24.05 -34.70 -18.85
C ARG A 309 -23.63 -33.31 -18.39
N TRP A 310 -24.24 -32.27 -18.95
CA TRP A 310 -24.23 -30.94 -18.36
C TRP A 310 -25.17 -30.96 -17.14
N ALA A 311 -24.60 -30.95 -15.94
CA ALA A 311 -25.34 -30.62 -14.73
C ALA A 311 -25.31 -29.09 -14.57
N CYS A 312 -26.50 -28.46 -14.56
CA CYS A 312 -26.64 -27.08 -14.13
C CYS A 312 -26.19 -26.92 -12.68
N PHE A 313 -25.30 -25.95 -12.44
CA PHE A 313 -25.21 -25.15 -11.22
C PHE A 313 -25.09 -23.69 -11.62
#